data_AF-A0A959T8F0-F1
#
_entry.id   AF-A0A959T8F0-F1
#
_cell.length_a   1.000
_cell.length_b   1.000
_cell.length_c   1.000
_cell.angle_alpha   90.00
_cell.angle_beta   90.00
_cell.angle_gamma   90.00
#
_symmetry.space_group_name_H-M   'P 1'
#
loop_
_entity.id
_entity.type
_entity.pdbx_description
1 polymer ?
#
loop_
_entity_poly.entity_id
_entity_poly.type
_entity_poly.pdbx_seq_one_letter_code
_entity_poly.pdbx_strand_id
1 'polypeptide(L)'
;FVLLELFNTPPPSYDVYYLGWDRSGNTPQSTTVIHHPLYDVKKISFDDDPATSYQVTPYQGAPQDTYLWRTYWDDGIVQAVSSGSPALDQNKRMVGHMWEGAQTCSNSATVYTGFAKFDRSWNGSSPANRLRDWLDPSNSTTALDGFDPNGQPSPPVLVQVRTLLGGCYDPNTG
;
A
#
# COMPACT_ATOMS: atom_id res chain seq x y z
N PHE A 1 -5.21 2.24 10.97
CA PHE A 1 -5.06 0.94 10.29
C PHE A 1 -6.11 -0.03 10.81
N VAL A 2 -6.38 -1.09 10.06
CA VAL A 2 -7.10 -2.28 10.53
C VAL A 2 -6.33 -3.49 10.00
N LEU A 3 -6.07 -4.48 10.85
CA LEU A 3 -5.51 -5.77 10.47
C LEU A 3 -6.63 -6.81 10.62
N LEU A 4 -6.89 -7.58 9.57
CA LEU A 4 -7.92 -8.61 9.54
C LEU A 4 -7.28 -9.96 9.23
N GLU A 5 -7.81 -10.99 9.88
CA GLU A 5 -7.55 -12.38 9.54
C GLU A 5 -8.75 -12.91 8.74
N LEU A 6 -8.51 -13.53 7.59
CA LEU A 6 -9.57 -14.17 6.82
C LEU A 6 -10.03 -15.44 7.56
N PHE A 7 -11.33 -15.69 7.60
CA PHE A 7 -11.88 -16.90 8.23
C PHE A 7 -11.38 -18.21 7.61
N ASN A 8 -11.06 -18.18 6.31
CA ASN A 8 -10.55 -19.32 5.57
C ASN A 8 -9.24 -18.93 4.89
N THR A 9 -8.28 -19.85 4.89
CA THR A 9 -7.07 -19.73 4.07
C THR A 9 -7.48 -19.65 2.59
N PRO A 10 -6.92 -18.71 1.80
CA PRO A 10 -7.17 -18.66 0.37
C PRO A 10 -6.82 -19.99 -0.31
N PRO A 11 -7.67 -20.51 -1.21
CA PRO A 11 -7.35 -21.71 -1.98
C PRO A 11 -6.03 -21.54 -2.77
N PRO A 12 -5.17 -22.58 -2.86
CA PRO A 12 -3.94 -22.51 -3.64
C PRO A 12 -4.13 -22.02 -5.08
N SER A 13 -5.25 -22.38 -5.71
CA SER A 13 -5.60 -21.98 -7.08
C SER A 13 -5.85 -20.49 -7.29
N TYR A 14 -5.88 -19.69 -6.23
CA TYR A 14 -5.95 -18.22 -6.34
C TYR A 14 -4.57 -17.60 -6.49
N ASP A 15 -3.49 -18.38 -6.35
CA ASP A 15 -2.10 -17.96 -6.49
C ASP A 15 -1.80 -16.67 -5.70
N VAL A 16 -2.27 -16.65 -4.45
CA VAL A 16 -2.08 -15.50 -3.57
C VAL A 16 -0.61 -15.38 -3.18
N TYR A 17 -0.16 -14.13 -3.02
CA TYR A 17 1.15 -13.81 -2.50
C TYR A 17 1.02 -13.00 -1.23
N TYR A 18 1.77 -13.35 -0.19
CA TYR A 18 1.78 -12.61 1.07
C TYR A 18 2.86 -11.54 1.01
N LEU A 19 2.45 -10.28 0.98
CA LEU A 19 3.37 -9.14 0.90
C LEU A 19 4.28 -9.08 2.13
N GLY A 20 5.54 -8.76 1.88
CA GLY A 20 6.48 -8.37 2.91
C GLY A 20 6.17 -6.98 3.46
N TRP A 21 6.86 -6.59 4.52
CA TRP A 21 6.67 -5.30 5.19
C TRP A 21 8.00 -4.75 5.72
N ASP A 22 8.09 -3.44 5.87
CA ASP A 22 9.23 -2.75 6.46
C ASP A 22 8.73 -1.72 7.50
N ARG A 23 9.17 -1.88 8.75
CA ARG A 23 8.82 -1.00 9.88
C ARG A 23 9.97 -0.11 10.34
N SER A 24 11.03 0.01 9.57
CA SER A 24 12.19 0.86 9.89
C SER A 24 11.83 2.34 10.01
N GLY A 25 10.78 2.78 9.29
CA GLY A 25 10.43 4.19 9.17
C GLY A 25 11.36 4.96 8.23
N ASN A 26 12.23 4.27 7.49
CA ASN A 26 13.05 4.88 6.44
C ASN A 26 12.16 5.42 5.32
N THR A 27 12.55 6.55 4.75
CA THR A 27 11.84 7.17 3.63
C THR A 27 11.91 6.26 2.39
N PRO A 28 10.78 5.81 1.84
CA PRO A 28 10.74 5.09 0.57
C PRO A 28 11.35 5.96 -0.54
N GLN A 29 12.20 5.37 -1.38
CA GLN A 29 12.86 6.08 -2.48
C GLN A 29 12.05 6.06 -3.77
N SER A 30 11.06 5.17 -3.84
CA SER A 30 9.97 5.14 -4.80
C SER A 30 8.77 4.53 -4.09
N THR A 31 7.58 4.77 -4.62
CA THR A 31 6.35 4.13 -4.13
C THR A 31 5.59 3.51 -5.28
N THR A 32 5.30 2.20 -5.14
CA THR A 32 4.36 1.50 -6.03
C THR A 32 3.09 1.17 -5.26
N VAL A 33 1.93 1.31 -5.91
CA VAL A 33 0.64 0.93 -5.31
C VAL A 33 -0.14 0.06 -6.27
N ILE A 34 -0.66 -1.05 -5.75
CA ILE A 34 -1.60 -1.93 -6.45
C ILE A 34 -2.95 -1.80 -5.76
N HIS A 35 -3.98 -1.37 -6.48
CA HIS A 35 -5.25 -0.93 -5.89
C HIS A 35 -6.46 -1.18 -6.80
N HIS A 36 -7.66 -1.00 -6.23
CA HIS A 36 -8.95 -1.11 -6.92
C HIS A 36 -9.66 0.24 -6.94
N PRO A 37 -9.31 1.15 -7.88
CA PRO A 37 -9.94 2.46 -7.95
C PRO A 37 -11.37 2.34 -8.47
N LEU A 38 -12.33 3.05 -7.85
CA LEU A 38 -13.72 3.15 -8.28
C LEU A 38 -14.44 1.80 -8.51
N TYR A 39 -14.09 0.78 -7.72
CA TYR A 39 -14.59 -0.61 -7.86
C TYR A 39 -14.18 -1.29 -9.18
N ASP A 40 -13.25 -0.71 -9.92
CA ASP A 40 -12.78 -1.26 -11.17
C ASP A 40 -11.74 -2.37 -10.95
N VAL A 41 -11.33 -3.00 -12.04
CA VAL A 41 -10.22 -3.95 -12.09
C VAL A 41 -8.97 -3.36 -11.45
N LYS A 42 -8.16 -4.26 -10.88
CA LYS A 42 -6.89 -3.95 -10.22
C LYS A 42 -5.99 -3.12 -11.14
N LYS A 43 -5.45 -2.02 -10.62
CA LYS A 43 -4.50 -1.13 -11.30
C LYS A 43 -3.21 -1.00 -10.50
N ILE A 44 -2.20 -0.44 -11.14
CA ILE A 44 -0.90 -0.12 -10.55
C ILE A 44 -0.55 1.33 -10.85
N SER A 45 0.04 2.02 -9.88
CA SER A 45 0.55 3.39 -9.99
C SER A 45 1.95 3.48 -9.41
N PHE A 46 2.76 4.39 -9.94
CA PHE A 46 4.18 4.54 -9.66
C PHE A 46 4.52 6.01 -9.36
N ASP A 47 5.30 6.18 -8.30
CA ASP A 47 6.04 7.39 -7.95
C ASP A 47 7.50 6.97 -7.88
N ASP A 48 8.32 7.47 -8.81
CA ASP A 48 9.73 7.15 -8.92
C ASP A 48 10.62 8.10 -8.09
N ASP A 49 10.00 9.03 -7.33
CA ASP A 49 10.66 9.95 -6.44
C ASP A 49 10.56 9.53 -4.96
N PRO A 50 11.47 10.03 -4.09
CA PRO A 50 11.38 9.78 -2.66
C PRO A 50 10.12 10.38 -2.03
N ALA A 51 9.40 9.57 -1.25
CA ALA A 51 8.23 10.04 -0.55
C ALA A 51 8.58 11.12 0.50
N THR A 52 7.65 12.04 0.76
CA THR A 52 7.84 13.05 1.81
C THR A 52 7.16 12.62 3.11
N SER A 53 7.87 12.69 4.23
CA SER A 53 7.28 12.48 5.55
C SER A 53 6.44 13.68 5.98
N TYR A 54 5.18 13.46 6.37
CA TYR A 54 4.29 14.52 6.84
C TYR A 54 3.55 14.11 8.12
N GLN A 55 3.43 15.02 9.08
CA GLN A 55 2.56 14.85 10.24
C GLN A 55 1.25 15.59 10.00
N VAL A 56 0.13 14.88 10.11
CA VAL A 56 -1.20 15.45 9.90
C VAL A 56 -1.53 16.40 11.04
N THR A 57 -1.95 17.62 10.70
CA THR A 57 -2.55 18.53 11.66
C THR A 57 -3.85 17.91 12.19
N PRO A 58 -4.00 17.68 13.50
CA PRO A 58 -5.18 17.02 14.04
C PRO A 58 -6.48 17.75 13.65
N TYR A 59 -7.48 16.98 13.21
CA TYR A 59 -8.84 17.46 12.94
C TYR A 59 -9.85 16.44 13.48
N GLN A 60 -11.12 16.82 13.60
CA GLN A 60 -12.16 15.91 14.11
C GLN A 60 -12.22 14.63 13.26
N GLY A 61 -11.94 13.49 13.90
CA GLY A 61 -11.92 12.17 13.25
C GLY A 61 -10.54 11.65 12.88
N ALA A 62 -9.48 12.46 12.92
CA ALA A 62 -8.11 11.98 12.80
C ALA A 62 -7.53 11.61 14.18
N PRO A 63 -6.91 10.43 14.34
CA PRO A 63 -6.09 10.11 15.51
C PRO A 63 -4.99 11.16 15.72
N GLN A 64 -4.71 11.49 16.98
CA GLN A 64 -3.50 12.23 17.34
C GLN A 64 -2.26 11.49 16.80
N ASP A 65 -1.24 12.24 16.39
CA ASP A 65 0.04 11.69 15.92
C ASP A 65 -0.05 10.78 14.68
N THR A 66 -0.92 11.16 13.74
CA THR A 66 -0.96 10.55 12.41
C THR A 66 0.20 11.06 11.55
N TYR A 67 1.01 10.14 11.02
CA TYR A 67 2.08 10.45 10.08
C TYR A 67 1.83 9.73 8.76
N LEU A 68 2.15 10.41 7.67
CA LEU A 68 1.96 9.94 6.31
C LEU A 68 3.28 9.93 5.54
N TRP A 69 3.37 9.00 4.60
CA TRP A 69 4.17 9.15 3.39
C TRP A 69 3.33 9.88 2.36
N ARG A 70 3.83 11.01 1.85
CA ARG A 70 3.23 11.75 0.73
C ARG A 70 3.97 11.43 -0.55
N THR A 71 3.21 11.12 -1.59
CA THR A 71 3.68 10.65 -2.90
C THR A 71 2.97 11.40 -4.01
N TYR A 72 3.59 11.55 -5.16
CA TYR A 72 3.04 12.22 -6.33
C TYR A 72 3.24 11.30 -7.54
N TRP A 73 2.20 11.07 -8.33
CA TRP A 73 2.25 9.99 -9.32
C TRP A 73 2.92 10.44 -10.61
N ASP A 74 3.97 9.73 -11.02
CA ASP A 74 4.62 9.85 -12.32
C ASP A 74 3.86 9.05 -13.39
N ASP A 75 3.39 7.85 -13.02
CA ASP A 75 2.57 7.00 -13.87
C ASP A 75 1.41 6.40 -13.06
N GLY A 76 0.22 6.42 -13.67
CA GLY A 76 -1.02 6.03 -13.01
C GLY A 76 -1.60 7.10 -12.08
N ILE A 77 -2.56 6.66 -11.27
CA ILE A 77 -3.31 7.49 -10.33
C ILE A 77 -4.05 6.60 -9.33
N VAL A 78 -4.14 7.03 -8.07
CA VAL A 78 -5.14 6.50 -7.13
C VAL A 78 -6.42 7.33 -7.17
N GLN A 79 -7.57 6.66 -7.10
CA GLN A 79 -8.88 7.32 -7.05
C GLN A 79 -9.66 6.82 -5.84
N ALA A 80 -10.87 7.36 -5.62
CA ALA A 80 -11.76 6.89 -4.57
C ALA A 80 -11.88 5.34 -4.59
N VAL A 81 -12.10 4.75 -3.41
CA VAL A 81 -12.12 3.29 -3.17
C VAL A 81 -10.73 2.62 -3.16
N SER A 82 -9.65 3.36 -3.44
CA SER A 82 -8.27 2.84 -3.26
C SER A 82 -7.81 2.79 -1.80
N SER A 83 -8.59 3.34 -0.86
CA SER A 83 -8.28 3.37 0.58
C SER A 83 -7.88 1.99 1.12
N GLY A 84 -6.81 1.95 1.91
CA GLY A 84 -6.25 0.72 2.45
C GLY A 84 -5.26 -0.02 1.54
N SER A 85 -5.11 0.38 0.26
CA SER A 85 -4.09 -0.20 -0.62
C SER A 85 -2.67 0.01 -0.08
N PRO A 86 -1.76 -0.96 -0.25
CA PRO A 86 -0.41 -0.84 0.30
C PRO A 86 0.43 0.15 -0.52
N ALA A 87 1.19 1.01 0.17
CA ALA A 87 2.38 1.65 -0.40
C ALA A 87 3.55 0.66 -0.28
N LEU A 88 4.11 0.28 -1.43
CA LEU A 88 5.27 -0.58 -1.53
C LEU A 88 6.52 0.27 -1.76
N ASP A 89 7.58 0.02 -1.01
CA ASP A 89 8.88 0.65 -1.23
C ASP A 89 9.61 0.07 -2.45
N GLN A 90 10.80 0.58 -2.73
CA GLN A 90 11.68 0.08 -3.79
C GLN A 90 12.05 -1.40 -3.67
N ASN A 91 11.89 -2.01 -2.49
CA ASN A 91 12.12 -3.43 -2.22
C ASN A 91 10.83 -4.25 -2.29
N LYS A 92 9.70 -3.65 -2.69
CA LYS A 92 8.36 -4.26 -2.78
C LYS A 92 7.80 -4.69 -1.42
N ARG A 93 8.22 -4.01 -0.34
CA ARG A 93 7.72 -4.23 1.02
C ARG A 93 6.73 -3.14 1.39
N MET A 94 5.66 -3.51 2.10
CA MET A 94 4.69 -2.56 2.58
C MET A 94 5.30 -1.61 3.63
N VAL A 95 5.21 -0.31 3.36
CA VAL A 95 5.69 0.79 4.24
C VAL A 95 4.56 1.72 4.69
N GLY A 96 3.35 1.51 4.18
CA GLY A 96 2.14 2.20 4.59
C GLY A 96 0.89 1.69 3.89
N HIS A 97 -0.27 2.26 4.23
CA HIS A 97 -1.54 2.01 3.53
C HIS A 97 -2.25 3.32 3.19
N MET A 98 -2.96 3.37 2.07
CA MET A 98 -3.61 4.61 1.61
C MET A 98 -4.63 5.08 2.64
N TRP A 99 -4.45 6.32 3.09
CA TRP A 99 -5.35 7.01 4.01
C TRP A 99 -6.14 8.07 3.27
N GLU A 100 -5.45 8.95 2.56
CA GLU A 100 -6.03 10.14 1.95
C GLU A 100 -5.47 10.40 0.55
N GLY A 101 -6.26 11.13 -0.25
CA GLY A 101 -5.91 11.53 -1.60
C GLY A 101 -7.06 12.30 -2.23
N ALA A 102 -6.73 13.26 -3.10
CA ALA A 102 -7.69 14.07 -3.83
C ALA A 102 -7.29 14.20 -5.32
N GLN A 103 -6.53 13.21 -5.81
CA GLN A 103 -6.04 13.19 -7.17
C GLN A 103 -7.19 13.11 -8.16
N THR A 104 -7.00 13.80 -9.27
CA THR A 104 -7.73 13.68 -10.52
C THR A 104 -6.72 13.43 -11.63
N CYS A 105 -7.24 13.07 -12.80
CA CYS A 105 -6.45 12.78 -14.00
C CYS A 105 -5.52 13.90 -14.42
N SER A 106 -5.88 15.14 -14.06
CA SER A 106 -5.14 16.34 -14.44
C SER A 106 -4.16 16.83 -13.38
N ASN A 107 -4.13 16.21 -12.20
CA ASN A 107 -3.32 16.71 -11.08
C ASN A 107 -2.61 15.60 -10.28
N SER A 108 -2.54 14.37 -10.81
CA SER A 108 -1.91 13.22 -10.13
C SER A 108 -0.45 13.47 -9.74
N ALA A 109 0.29 14.23 -10.55
CA ALA A 109 1.69 14.61 -10.29
C ALA A 109 1.85 15.84 -9.37
N THR A 110 0.78 16.57 -9.03
CA THR A 110 0.88 17.82 -8.25
C THR A 110 0.08 17.80 -6.95
N VAL A 111 -0.84 16.86 -6.80
CA VAL A 111 -1.61 16.62 -5.58
C VAL A 111 -1.17 15.31 -4.95
N TYR A 112 -0.74 15.36 -3.69
CA TYR A 112 -0.15 14.22 -3.01
C TYR A 112 -1.18 13.15 -2.60
N THR A 113 -0.81 11.88 -2.70
CA THR A 113 -1.50 10.79 -2.00
C THR A 113 -0.82 10.54 -0.67
N GLY A 114 -1.61 10.44 0.39
CA GLY A 114 -1.15 10.19 1.75
C GLY A 114 -1.34 8.73 2.17
N PHE A 115 -0.23 8.09 2.53
CA PHE A 115 -0.20 6.73 3.08
C PHE A 115 0.12 6.76 4.57
N ALA A 116 -0.75 6.23 5.41
CA ALA A 116 -0.47 6.04 6.83
C ALA A 116 0.80 5.20 6.98
N LYS A 117 1.79 5.71 7.69
CA LYS A 117 3.06 4.99 7.84
C LYS A 117 2.89 3.71 8.64
N PHE A 118 3.50 2.62 8.14
CA PHE A 118 3.40 1.30 8.74
C PHE A 118 4.09 1.21 10.11
N ASP A 119 5.26 1.84 10.27
CA ASP A 119 6.03 1.86 11.52
C ASP A 119 5.21 2.45 12.69
N ARG A 120 4.36 3.43 12.41
CA ARG A 120 3.48 4.08 13.40
C ARG A 120 2.36 3.17 13.89
N SER A 121 2.04 2.11 13.15
CA SER A 121 1.05 1.10 13.52
C SER A 121 1.68 -0.09 14.27
N TRP A 122 3.02 -0.13 14.37
CA TRP A 122 3.74 -1.27 14.96
C TRP A 122 3.55 -1.40 16.46
N ASN A 123 3.55 -0.25 17.16
CA ASN A 123 3.41 -0.17 18.60
C ASN A 123 2.07 0.49 18.97
N GLY A 124 1.59 0.19 20.18
CA GLY A 124 0.33 0.70 20.71
C GLY A 124 0.09 0.19 22.12
N SER A 125 -0.97 0.69 22.76
CA SER A 125 -1.31 0.41 24.15
C SER A 125 -1.74 -1.04 24.39
N SER A 126 -2.27 -1.74 23.37
CA SER A 126 -2.70 -3.14 23.45
C SER A 126 -2.55 -3.85 22.10
N PRO A 127 -2.58 -5.21 22.05
CA PRO A 127 -2.58 -5.98 20.80
C PRO A 127 -3.72 -5.63 19.83
N ALA A 128 -4.86 -5.13 20.35
CA ALA A 128 -5.98 -4.70 19.52
C ALA A 128 -5.69 -3.43 18.69
N ASN A 129 -4.67 -2.65 19.09
CA ASN A 129 -4.33 -1.37 18.49
C ASN A 129 -2.90 -1.33 17.94
N ARG A 130 -2.26 -2.48 17.69
CA ARG A 130 -0.90 -2.55 17.13
C ARG A 130 -0.63 -3.81 16.30
N LEU A 131 0.40 -3.78 15.46
CA LEU A 131 0.70 -4.86 14.52
C LEU A 131 1.65 -5.94 15.06
N ARG A 132 2.58 -5.58 15.97
CA ARG A 132 3.71 -6.47 16.32
C ARG A 132 3.29 -7.83 16.87
N ASP A 133 2.24 -7.91 17.69
CA ASP A 133 1.80 -9.18 18.30
C ASP A 133 1.30 -10.19 17.26
N TRP A 134 0.95 -9.71 16.05
CA TRP A 134 0.39 -10.51 14.97
C TRP A 134 1.42 -10.80 13.88
N LEU A 135 2.24 -9.80 13.51
CA LEU A 135 3.17 -9.91 12.39
C LEU A 135 4.58 -10.38 12.79
N ASP A 136 5.01 -10.08 14.02
CA ASP A 136 6.28 -10.56 14.58
C ASP A 136 6.16 -10.62 16.12
N PRO A 137 5.56 -11.68 16.67
CA PRO A 137 5.39 -11.83 18.11
C PRO A 137 6.70 -11.76 18.91
N SER A 138 7.83 -12.08 18.27
CA SER A 138 9.17 -11.99 18.88
C SER A 138 9.74 -10.56 18.89
N ASN A 139 9.15 -9.67 18.08
CA ASN A 139 9.53 -8.28 17.89
C ASN A 139 11.05 -8.11 17.61
N SER A 140 11.59 -8.99 16.78
CA SER A 140 13.03 -9.08 16.44
C SER A 140 13.34 -8.61 15.01
N THR A 141 12.34 -8.55 14.15
CA THR A 141 12.49 -8.29 12.71
C THR A 141 12.09 -6.87 12.36
N THR A 142 12.91 -6.16 11.59
CA THR A 142 12.62 -4.78 11.13
C THR A 142 12.00 -4.75 9.74
N ALA A 143 12.34 -5.71 8.90
CA ALA A 143 11.75 -5.87 7.57
C ALA A 143 11.71 -7.35 7.22
N LEU A 144 10.66 -7.75 6.52
CA LEU A 144 10.44 -9.12 6.06
C LEU A 144 10.07 -9.09 4.59
N ASP A 145 10.69 -9.95 3.78
CA ASP A 145 10.33 -10.13 2.39
C ASP A 145 9.01 -10.89 2.24
N GLY A 146 8.40 -10.79 1.06
CA GLY A 146 7.17 -11.50 0.78
C GLY A 146 7.34 -13.02 0.74
N PHE A 147 6.23 -13.72 0.85
CA PHE A 147 6.17 -15.17 0.91
C PHE A 147 5.11 -15.72 -0.05
N ASP A 148 5.50 -16.72 -0.83
CA ASP A 148 4.60 -17.51 -1.66
C ASP A 148 4.20 -18.79 -0.88
N PRO A 149 2.93 -18.91 -0.43
CA PRO A 149 2.47 -20.06 0.33
C PRO A 149 2.37 -21.35 -0.50
N ASN A 150 2.38 -21.27 -1.83
CA ASN A 150 2.33 -22.42 -2.72
C ASN A 150 3.72 -23.00 -3.02
N GLY A 151 4.79 -22.36 -2.53
CA GLY A 151 6.17 -22.85 -2.64
C GLY A 151 6.66 -23.01 -4.08
N GLN A 152 5.97 -22.40 -5.06
CA GLN A 152 6.46 -22.36 -6.42
C GLN A 152 7.72 -21.48 -6.39
N PRO A 153 8.89 -21.96 -6.89
CA PRO A 153 10.06 -21.10 -7.02
C PRO A 153 9.61 -19.97 -7.93
N SER A 154 9.38 -18.77 -7.40
CA SER A 154 8.78 -17.65 -8.14
C SER A 154 9.56 -17.51 -9.44
N PRO A 155 9.07 -18.07 -10.57
CA PRO A 155 9.66 -17.75 -11.85
C PRO A 155 9.40 -16.25 -11.97
N PRO A 156 10.20 -15.47 -12.70
CA PRO A 156 9.74 -14.15 -13.09
C PRO A 156 8.33 -14.35 -13.67
N VAL A 157 7.30 -13.94 -12.94
CA VAL A 157 5.93 -14.01 -13.42
C VAL A 157 5.96 -13.03 -14.57
N LEU A 158 6.05 -13.56 -15.78
CA LEU A 158 5.95 -12.79 -16.99
C LEU A 158 4.49 -12.35 -17.04
N VAL A 159 4.19 -11.26 -16.36
CA VAL A 159 2.92 -10.58 -16.51
C VAL A 159 2.93 -10.02 -17.91
N GLN A 160 2.29 -10.75 -18.82
CA GLN A 160 1.95 -10.18 -20.12
C GLN A 160 0.85 -9.16 -19.86
N VAL A 161 1.25 -7.90 -19.72
CA VAL A 161 0.31 -6.78 -19.71
C VAL A 161 -0.34 -6.75 -21.09
N ARG A 162 -1.52 -7.39 -21.21
CA ARG A 162 -2.22 -7.55 -22.49
C ARG A 162 -2.65 -6.20 -23.07
N THR A 163 -2.95 -5.25 -22.18
CA THR A 163 -3.26 -3.86 -22.51
C THR A 163 -2.84 -3.01 -21.32
N LEU A 164 -2.02 -1.98 -21.56
CA LEU A 164 -1.96 -0.83 -20.64
C LEU A 164 -3.18 0.02 -20.96
N LEU A 165 -4.26 -0.15 -20.20
CA LEU A 165 -5.33 0.86 -20.16
C LEU A 165 -4.78 2.02 -19.34
N GLY A 166 -3.86 2.77 -19.96
CA GLY A 166 -3.24 3.94 -19.37
C GLY A 166 -4.26 5.06 -19.25
N GLY A 167 -4.15 5.84 -18.18
CA GLY A 167 -5.04 6.95 -17.90
C GLY A 167 -6.06 6.64 -16.80
N CYS A 168 -6.80 7.68 -16.42
CA CYS A 168 -7.89 7.54 -15.47
C CYS A 168 -8.95 6.55 -15.92
N TYR A 169 -9.70 6.04 -14.94
CA TYR A 169 -10.99 5.41 -15.21
C TYR A 169 -11.87 6.33 -16.08
N ASP A 170 -12.22 5.85 -17.28
CA ASP A 170 -13.20 6.47 -18.17
C ASP A 170 -14.46 5.59 -18.23
N PRO A 171 -15.60 6.04 -17.66
CA PRO A 171 -16.84 5.27 -17.65
C PRO A 171 -17.42 5.01 -19.05
N ASN A 172 -16.89 5.64 -20.10
CA ASN A 172 -17.40 5.51 -21.48
C ASN A 172 -16.62 4.49 -22.33
N THR A 173 -15.59 3.84 -21.78
CA THR A 173 -14.70 2.93 -22.54
C THR A 173 -14.88 1.45 -22.21
N GLY A 174 -15.97 1.10 -21.52
CA GLY A 174 -16.35 -0.29 -21.18
C GLY A 174 -16.77 -1.14 -22.38
#